data_AF-A0A7C2NTF7-F1
#
_entry.id   AF-A0A7C2NTF7-F1
#
_cell.length_a   1.000
_cell.length_b   1.000
_cell.length_c   1.000
_cell.angle_alpha   90.00
_cell.angle_beta   90.00
_cell.angle_gamma   90.00
#
_symmetry.space_group_name_H-M   'P 1'
#
loop_
_entity.id
_entity.type
_entity.pdbx_description
1 polymer ?
#
loop_
_entity_poly.entity_id
_entity_poly.type
_entity_poly.pdbx_seq_one_letter_code
_entity_poly.pdbx_strand_id
1 'polypeptide(L)'
;GHADPAIVAADLLAQAEHDEDALAVAVTTSESLAEKVEARLRSRLRSLPGDSPARTALKRWGAVFLAEDLEAACGVVNRIAPEHVELLVEEPQRWVERITAAGAVFLGAFSPVTLGDYVVGSNHILPTARAARFASPLGVWDFVHRTAVIQVAPHRYPKLARAAATLAEVEGLPLHAEALSAGERGRL
;
A
#
# COMPACT_ATOMS: atom_id res chain seq x y z
N GLY A 1 5.37 -23.26 -0.14
CA GLY A 1 4.51 -24.38 -0.56
C GLY A 1 3.65 -24.99 0.55
N HIS A 2 3.62 -24.43 1.76
CA HIS A 2 2.92 -25.01 2.91
C HIS A 2 1.50 -24.44 3.14
N ALA A 3 1.09 -23.41 2.39
CA ALA A 3 -0.26 -22.87 2.49
C ALA A 3 -1.32 -23.90 2.10
N ASP A 4 -2.46 -23.90 2.79
CA ASP A 4 -3.60 -24.73 2.41
C ASP A 4 -4.25 -24.13 1.14
N PRO A 5 -4.31 -24.87 0.03
CA PRO A 5 -4.96 -24.39 -1.20
C PRO A 5 -6.44 -24.05 -1.02
N ALA A 6 -7.12 -24.59 0.01
CA ALA A 6 -8.49 -24.24 0.35
C ALA A 6 -8.61 -22.80 0.85
N ILE A 7 -7.68 -22.37 1.70
CA ILE A 7 -7.62 -21.01 2.25
C ILE A 7 -7.34 -20.03 1.11
N VAL A 8 -6.24 -20.23 0.38
CA VAL A 8 -5.85 -19.37 -0.75
C VAL A 8 -6.99 -19.21 -1.76
N ALA A 9 -7.66 -20.31 -2.14
CA ALA A 9 -8.77 -20.24 -3.09
C ALA A 9 -9.98 -19.49 -2.53
N ALA A 10 -10.28 -19.64 -1.24
CA ALA A 10 -11.39 -18.94 -0.59
C ALA A 10 -11.14 -17.43 -0.54
N ASP A 11 -9.94 -16.99 -0.13
CA ASP A 11 -9.61 -15.57 -0.02
C ASP A 11 -9.53 -14.88 -1.40
N LEU A 12 -9.00 -15.58 -2.42
CA LEU A 12 -9.05 -15.09 -3.81
C LEU A 12 -10.48 -14.89 -4.31
N LEU A 13 -11.40 -15.79 -3.95
CA LEU A 13 -12.80 -15.68 -4.35
C LEU A 13 -13.53 -14.59 -3.59
N ALA A 14 -13.23 -14.40 -2.30
CA ALA A 14 -13.77 -13.31 -1.50
C ALA A 14 -13.36 -11.95 -2.10
N GLN A 15 -12.12 -11.79 -2.53
CA GLN A 15 -11.73 -10.57 -3.26
C GLN A 15 -12.45 -10.45 -4.61
N ALA A 16 -12.56 -11.55 -5.36
CA ALA A 16 -13.13 -11.53 -6.70
C ALA A 16 -14.65 -11.24 -6.71
N GLU A 17 -15.38 -11.51 -5.63
CA GLU A 17 -16.82 -11.28 -5.58
C GLU A 17 -17.22 -9.81 -5.43
N HIS A 18 -16.28 -8.94 -5.03
CA HIS A 18 -16.53 -7.51 -4.83
C HIS A 18 -16.87 -6.75 -6.12
N ASP A 19 -16.16 -7.02 -7.22
CA ASP A 19 -16.31 -6.27 -8.47
C ASP A 19 -15.77 -7.09 -9.67
N GLU A 20 -16.32 -6.87 -10.86
CA GLU A 20 -15.88 -7.55 -12.09
C GLU A 20 -14.46 -7.19 -12.54
N ASP A 21 -13.93 -6.05 -12.08
CA ASP A 21 -12.57 -5.58 -12.29
C ASP A 21 -11.64 -5.85 -11.08
N ALA A 22 -12.09 -6.64 -10.09
CA ALA A 22 -11.28 -7.03 -8.95
C ALA A 22 -10.05 -7.85 -9.37
N LEU A 23 -8.88 -7.47 -8.87
CA LEU A 23 -7.63 -8.18 -9.06
C LEU A 23 -7.47 -9.26 -7.98
N ALA A 24 -7.58 -10.53 -8.35
CA ALA A 24 -7.40 -11.67 -7.45
C ALA A 24 -6.21 -12.53 -7.91
N VAL A 25 -5.06 -12.31 -7.29
CA VAL A 25 -3.77 -12.90 -7.70
C VAL A 25 -3.12 -13.67 -6.56
N ALA A 26 -2.64 -14.88 -6.84
CA ALA A 26 -1.71 -15.59 -5.96
C ALA A 26 -0.29 -15.58 -6.52
N VAL A 27 0.70 -15.54 -5.63
CA VAL A 27 2.11 -15.73 -5.96
C VAL A 27 2.64 -16.87 -5.08
N THR A 28 3.23 -17.88 -5.70
CA THR A 28 3.71 -19.08 -4.99
C THR A 28 5.03 -19.54 -5.58
N THR A 29 5.85 -20.21 -4.77
CA THR A 29 7.08 -20.90 -5.20
C THR A 29 6.86 -22.38 -5.49
N SER A 30 5.62 -22.85 -5.38
CA SER A 30 5.26 -24.26 -5.52
C SER A 30 4.25 -24.45 -6.63
N GLU A 31 4.66 -25.15 -7.69
CA GLU A 31 3.82 -25.56 -8.80
C GLU A 31 2.63 -26.42 -8.32
N SER A 32 2.89 -27.39 -7.42
CA SER A 32 1.82 -28.20 -6.84
C SER A 32 0.77 -27.37 -6.09
N LEU A 33 1.18 -26.31 -5.38
CA LEU A 33 0.23 -25.41 -4.73
C LEU A 33 -0.57 -24.62 -5.77
N ALA A 34 0.07 -24.12 -6.82
CA ALA A 34 -0.60 -23.40 -7.91
C ALA A 34 -1.70 -24.23 -8.57
N GLU A 35 -1.38 -25.48 -8.96
CA GLU A 35 -2.34 -26.41 -9.56
C GLU A 35 -3.54 -26.70 -8.63
N LYS A 36 -3.27 -26.91 -7.35
CA LYS A 36 -4.31 -27.20 -6.35
C LYS A 36 -5.24 -26.00 -6.14
N VAL A 37 -4.69 -24.78 -6.10
CA VAL A 37 -5.48 -23.54 -6.01
C VAL A 37 -6.33 -23.39 -7.25
N GLU A 38 -5.75 -23.55 -8.45
CA GLU A 38 -6.48 -23.44 -9.71
C GLU A 38 -7.63 -24.46 -9.79
N ALA A 39 -7.38 -25.71 -9.43
CA ALA A 39 -8.40 -26.76 -9.41
C ALA A 39 -9.56 -26.40 -8.46
N ARG A 40 -9.27 -25.84 -7.29
CA ARG A 40 -10.28 -25.41 -6.32
C ARG A 40 -11.08 -24.22 -6.82
N LEU A 41 -10.42 -23.20 -7.39
CA LEU A 41 -11.09 -22.04 -8.00
C LEU A 41 -12.05 -22.50 -9.10
N ARG A 42 -11.59 -23.35 -10.04
CA ARG A 42 -12.43 -23.93 -11.10
C ARG A 42 -13.62 -24.70 -10.54
N SER A 43 -13.41 -25.48 -9.49
CA SER A 43 -14.50 -26.22 -8.85
C SER A 43 -15.55 -25.30 -8.23
N ARG A 44 -15.11 -24.29 -7.48
CA ARG A 44 -16.02 -23.35 -6.82
C ARG A 44 -16.78 -22.50 -7.84
N LEU A 45 -16.12 -22.03 -8.90
CA LEU A 45 -16.75 -21.29 -10.00
C LEU A 45 -17.87 -22.08 -10.70
N ARG A 46 -17.82 -23.42 -10.75
CA ARG A 46 -18.94 -24.22 -11.31
C ARG A 46 -20.21 -24.16 -10.45
N SER A 47 -20.08 -23.89 -9.15
CA SER A 47 -21.22 -23.78 -8.24
C SER A 47 -21.79 -22.38 -8.10
N LEU A 48 -21.09 -21.35 -8.60
CA LEU A 48 -21.56 -19.97 -8.56
C LEU A 48 -22.58 -19.68 -9.66
N PRO A 49 -23.49 -18.70 -9.45
CA PRO A 49 -24.35 -18.16 -10.49
C PRO A 49 -23.57 -17.78 -11.76
N GLY A 50 -24.26 -17.83 -12.90
CA GLY A 50 -23.66 -17.51 -14.21
C GLY A 50 -23.16 -16.06 -14.29
N ASP A 51 -23.88 -15.15 -13.64
CA ASP A 51 -23.68 -13.71 -13.53
C ASP A 51 -22.85 -13.29 -12.30
N SER A 52 -22.17 -14.22 -11.64
CA SER A 52 -21.32 -13.91 -10.49
C SER A 52 -20.14 -12.99 -10.89
N PRO A 53 -19.94 -11.84 -10.21
CA PRO A 53 -18.78 -10.96 -10.45
C PRO A 53 -17.44 -11.68 -10.35
N ALA A 54 -17.32 -12.62 -9.39
CA ALA A 54 -16.12 -13.43 -9.20
C ALA A 54 -15.72 -14.22 -10.45
N ARG A 55 -16.68 -14.67 -11.26
CA ARG A 55 -16.39 -15.33 -12.53
C ARG A 55 -15.75 -14.36 -13.52
N THR A 56 -16.29 -13.15 -13.64
CA THR A 56 -15.78 -12.12 -14.55
C THR A 56 -14.41 -11.64 -14.10
N ALA A 57 -14.25 -11.32 -12.82
CA ALA A 57 -13.00 -10.89 -12.22
C ALA A 57 -11.87 -11.90 -12.41
N LEU A 58 -12.08 -13.17 -12.03
CA LEU A 58 -11.06 -14.20 -12.19
C LEU A 58 -10.72 -14.49 -13.66
N LYS A 59 -11.69 -14.35 -14.58
CA LYS A 59 -11.43 -14.52 -16.02
C LYS A 59 -10.57 -13.39 -16.59
N ARG A 60 -10.78 -12.15 -16.14
CA ARG A 60 -10.09 -10.96 -16.68
C ARG A 60 -8.75 -10.70 -15.99
N TRP A 61 -8.72 -10.86 -14.67
CA TRP A 61 -7.65 -10.39 -13.80
C TRP A 61 -7.13 -11.46 -12.84
N GLY A 62 -7.72 -12.65 -12.81
CA GLY A 62 -7.24 -13.76 -12.01
C GLY A 62 -5.92 -14.32 -12.53
N ALA A 63 -4.93 -14.51 -11.65
CA ALA A 63 -3.67 -15.13 -12.00
C ALA A 63 -3.02 -15.87 -10.83
N VAL A 64 -2.25 -16.92 -11.15
CA VAL A 64 -1.33 -17.56 -10.21
C VAL A 64 0.08 -17.46 -10.78
N PHE A 65 0.94 -16.68 -10.14
CA PHE A 65 2.35 -16.55 -10.53
C PHE A 65 3.20 -17.59 -9.81
N LEU A 66 3.99 -18.33 -10.59
CA LEU A 66 5.06 -19.17 -10.08
C LEU A 66 6.35 -18.35 -10.00
N ALA A 67 6.84 -18.10 -8.79
CA ALA A 67 8.10 -17.43 -8.52
C ALA A 67 9.20 -18.46 -8.21
N GLU A 68 10.46 -18.11 -8.50
CA GLU A 68 11.61 -18.97 -8.22
C GLU A 68 11.82 -19.17 -6.72
N ASP A 69 11.66 -18.08 -5.94
CA ASP A 69 11.76 -18.07 -4.50
C ASP A 69 10.85 -16.99 -3.87
N LEU A 70 10.84 -16.92 -2.54
CA LEU A 70 10.00 -15.96 -1.80
C LEU A 70 10.48 -14.52 -1.95
N GLU A 71 11.77 -14.28 -2.22
CA GLU A 71 12.29 -12.92 -2.45
C GLU A 71 11.77 -12.39 -3.80
N ALA A 72 11.82 -13.22 -4.84
CA ALA A 72 11.21 -12.95 -6.14
C ALA A 72 9.69 -12.76 -6.01
N ALA A 73 9.02 -13.56 -5.18
CA ALA A 73 7.59 -13.41 -4.91
C ALA A 73 7.27 -12.04 -4.27
N CYS A 74 8.03 -11.61 -3.26
CA CYS A 74 7.92 -10.26 -2.69
C CYS A 74 8.16 -9.18 -3.76
N GLY A 75 9.12 -9.39 -4.67
CA GLY A 75 9.37 -8.50 -5.81
C GLY A 75 8.15 -8.36 -6.72
N VAL A 76 7.45 -9.46 -7.02
CA VAL A 76 6.19 -9.44 -7.78
C VAL A 76 5.11 -8.65 -7.02
N VAL A 77 4.92 -8.93 -5.73
CA VAL A 77 3.94 -8.21 -4.89
C VAL A 77 4.21 -6.71 -4.87
N ASN A 78 5.45 -6.30 -4.60
CA ASN A 78 5.85 -4.88 -4.59
C ASN A 78 5.67 -4.21 -5.95
N ARG A 79 5.89 -4.98 -7.02
CA ARG A 79 5.61 -4.49 -8.37
C ARG A 79 4.12 -4.37 -8.59
N ILE A 80 3.26 -5.24 -8.07
CA ILE A 80 1.80 -5.08 -8.16
C ILE A 80 1.32 -3.89 -7.34
N ALA A 81 1.90 -3.68 -6.15
CA ALA A 81 1.47 -2.70 -5.15
C ALA A 81 -0.03 -2.85 -4.82
N PRO A 82 -0.44 -4.01 -4.29
CA PRO A 82 -1.85 -4.34 -4.15
C PRO A 82 -2.53 -3.53 -3.03
N GLU A 83 -3.85 -3.48 -3.10
CA GLU A 83 -4.69 -2.98 -2.01
C GLU A 83 -4.52 -3.85 -0.76
N HIS A 84 -4.74 -5.15 -0.89
CA HIS A 84 -4.54 -6.17 0.15
C HIS A 84 -3.42 -7.13 -0.26
N VAL A 85 -2.58 -7.53 0.69
CA VAL A 85 -1.69 -8.69 0.52
C VAL A 85 -1.75 -9.60 1.74
N GLU A 86 -1.90 -10.89 1.50
CA GLU A 86 -1.84 -11.92 2.52
C GLU A 86 -0.56 -12.75 2.40
N LEU A 87 0.16 -12.90 3.50
CA LEU A 87 1.40 -13.67 3.59
C LEU A 87 1.11 -15.05 4.20
N LEU A 88 0.65 -15.98 3.36
CA LEU A 88 0.43 -17.38 3.70
C LEU A 88 1.72 -18.21 3.59
N VAL A 89 2.72 -17.83 4.39
CA VAL A 89 4.05 -18.45 4.42
C VAL A 89 4.47 -18.76 5.85
N GLU A 90 5.51 -19.58 6.01
CA GLU A 90 6.18 -19.76 7.30
C GLU A 90 6.92 -18.48 7.69
N GLU A 91 6.92 -18.16 8.99
CA GLU A 91 7.55 -16.96 9.55
C GLU A 91 7.19 -15.66 8.79
N PRO A 92 5.89 -15.32 8.65
CA PRO A 92 5.46 -14.19 7.82
C PRO A 92 6.03 -12.84 8.28
N GLN A 93 6.43 -12.70 9.54
CA GLN A 93 7.11 -11.53 10.09
C GLN A 93 8.47 -11.26 9.43
N ARG A 94 9.16 -12.28 8.91
CA ARG A 94 10.41 -12.08 8.16
C ARG A 94 10.15 -11.48 6.79
N TRP A 95 9.01 -11.82 6.19
CA TRP A 95 8.68 -11.44 4.81
C TRP A 95 7.94 -10.11 4.73
N VAL A 96 7.22 -9.69 5.78
CA VAL A 96 6.56 -8.38 5.80
C VAL A 96 7.55 -7.22 5.63
N GLU A 97 8.78 -7.34 6.14
CA GLU A 97 9.84 -6.35 5.95
C GLU A 97 10.29 -6.21 4.47
N ARG A 98 9.99 -7.22 3.64
CA ARG A 98 10.25 -7.20 2.20
C ARG A 98 9.10 -6.60 1.40
N ILE A 99 7.94 -6.36 2.02
CA ILE A 99 6.80 -5.73 1.36
C ILE A 99 6.92 -4.21 1.51
N THR A 100 7.22 -3.53 0.42
CA THR A 100 7.46 -2.08 0.37
C THR A 100 6.26 -1.29 -0.18
N ALA A 101 5.29 -1.97 -0.80
CA ALA A 101 4.10 -1.33 -1.38
C ALA A 101 2.89 -2.26 -1.26
N ALA A 102 2.01 -1.97 -0.29
CA ALA A 102 0.71 -2.58 -0.13
C ALA A 102 -0.19 -1.64 0.71
N GLY A 103 -1.51 -1.67 0.49
CA GLY A 103 -2.45 -0.94 1.34
C GLY A 103 -2.53 -1.54 2.74
N ALA A 104 -2.85 -2.83 2.83
CA ALA A 104 -2.83 -3.60 4.07
C ALA A 104 -2.12 -4.94 3.88
N VAL A 105 -1.39 -5.36 4.92
CA VAL A 105 -0.67 -6.64 4.96
C VAL A 105 -1.27 -7.54 6.04
N PHE A 106 -1.63 -8.75 5.65
CA PHE A 106 -2.22 -9.78 6.49
C PHE A 106 -1.24 -10.93 6.68
N LEU A 107 -1.03 -11.37 7.94
CA LEU A 107 0.07 -12.28 8.29
C LEU A 107 -0.45 -13.65 8.74
N GLY A 108 -0.22 -14.67 7.91
CA GLY A 108 -0.54 -16.06 8.22
C GLY A 108 -2.03 -16.41 8.14
N ALA A 109 -2.30 -17.72 8.21
CA ALA A 109 -3.61 -18.31 7.89
C ALA A 109 -4.77 -17.93 8.84
N PHE A 110 -4.49 -17.27 9.97
CA PHE A 110 -5.51 -16.80 10.92
C PHE A 110 -5.82 -15.31 10.75
N SER A 111 -5.39 -14.69 9.65
CA SER A 111 -5.61 -13.29 9.35
C SER A 111 -6.20 -13.10 7.95
N PRO A 112 -7.31 -13.76 7.57
CA PRO A 112 -7.92 -13.54 6.27
C PRO A 112 -8.33 -12.07 6.11
N VAL A 113 -8.30 -11.58 4.88
CA VAL A 113 -8.61 -10.17 4.53
C VAL A 113 -9.97 -9.74 5.09
N THR A 114 -10.95 -10.65 5.09
CA THR A 114 -12.29 -10.42 5.63
C THR A 114 -12.30 -9.97 7.09
N LEU A 115 -11.34 -10.39 7.92
CA LEU A 115 -11.23 -9.85 9.28
C LEU A 115 -10.83 -8.37 9.28
N GLY A 116 -9.94 -7.99 8.35
CA GLY A 116 -9.54 -6.62 8.00
C GLY A 116 -10.70 -5.73 7.62
N ASP A 117 -11.60 -6.29 6.81
CA ASP A 117 -12.75 -5.56 6.26
C ASP A 117 -13.80 -5.22 7.30
N TYR A 118 -13.85 -5.94 8.43
CA TYR A 118 -14.97 -5.86 9.36
C TYR A 118 -14.61 -5.60 10.83
N VAL A 119 -13.62 -6.29 11.41
CA VAL A 119 -13.57 -6.44 12.88
C VAL A 119 -12.21 -6.19 13.54
N VAL A 120 -11.10 -6.16 12.81
CA VAL A 120 -9.75 -6.01 13.42
C VAL A 120 -9.34 -4.56 13.68
N GLY A 121 -10.19 -3.59 13.32
CA GLY A 121 -10.03 -2.17 13.65
C GLY A 121 -9.13 -1.39 12.68
N SER A 122 -8.56 -2.03 11.66
CA SER A 122 -7.99 -1.34 10.49
C SER A 122 -9.07 -0.62 9.68
N ASN A 123 -8.67 0.34 8.85
CA ASN A 123 -9.58 0.94 7.87
C ASN A 123 -9.51 0.16 6.56
N HIS A 124 -10.66 -0.24 6.02
CA HIS A 124 -10.74 -0.96 4.74
C HIS A 124 -10.83 -0.03 3.51
N ILE A 125 -10.80 1.29 3.70
CA ILE A 125 -10.65 2.25 2.60
C ILE A 125 -9.16 2.37 2.30
N LEU A 126 -8.73 1.64 1.28
CA LEU A 126 -7.33 1.43 0.95
C LEU A 126 -6.99 1.95 -0.46
N PRO A 127 -5.70 2.25 -0.71
CA PRO A 127 -5.25 2.68 -2.03
C PRO A 127 -5.26 1.51 -3.03
N THR A 128 -6.11 1.60 -4.05
CA THR A 128 -6.25 0.59 -5.12
C THR A 128 -5.47 0.96 -6.38
N ALA A 129 -5.51 0.12 -7.42
CA ALA A 129 -4.90 0.41 -8.73
C ALA A 129 -3.42 0.85 -8.67
N ARG A 130 -2.64 0.16 -7.82
CA ARG A 130 -1.20 0.44 -7.57
C ARG A 130 -0.92 1.73 -6.78
N ALA A 131 -1.94 2.41 -6.27
CA ALA A 131 -1.76 3.65 -5.52
C ALA A 131 -1.03 3.45 -4.18
N ALA A 132 -0.96 2.22 -3.65
CA ALA A 132 -0.17 1.87 -2.47
C ALA A 132 1.33 2.23 -2.59
N ARG A 133 1.82 2.60 -3.78
CA ARG A 133 3.18 3.12 -3.99
C ARG A 133 3.38 4.54 -3.47
N PHE A 134 2.30 5.31 -3.28
CA PHE A 134 2.38 6.73 -2.91
C PHE A 134 1.25 7.21 -1.99
N ALA A 135 0.19 6.41 -1.82
CA ALA A 135 -0.94 6.68 -0.95
C ALA A 135 -0.97 5.68 0.21
N SER A 136 -1.60 6.10 1.31
CA SER A 136 -1.75 5.31 2.54
C SER A 136 -3.20 4.84 2.70
N PRO A 137 -3.45 3.83 3.53
CA PRO A 137 -4.78 3.56 4.08
C PRO A 137 -5.41 4.81 4.66
N LEU A 138 -6.73 4.96 4.51
CA LEU A 138 -7.47 6.05 5.15
C LEU A 138 -7.28 5.97 6.68
N GLY A 139 -6.92 7.09 7.28
CA GLY A 139 -6.71 7.21 8.71
C GLY A 139 -7.01 8.60 9.24
N VAL A 140 -6.72 8.81 10.51
CA VAL A 140 -6.94 10.11 11.18
C VAL A 140 -6.22 11.26 10.47
N TRP A 141 -5.09 10.97 9.80
CA TRP A 141 -4.29 11.97 9.10
C TRP A 141 -4.99 12.58 7.89
N ASP A 142 -5.96 11.90 7.30
CA ASP A 142 -6.75 12.40 6.17
C ASP A 142 -7.82 13.41 6.61
N PHE A 143 -8.12 13.48 7.91
CA PHE A 143 -9.11 14.37 8.51
C PHE A 143 -8.50 15.52 9.30
N VAL A 144 -7.18 15.70 9.25
CA VAL A 144 -6.48 16.81 9.92
C VAL A 144 -5.75 17.69 8.93
N HIS A 145 -5.68 18.98 9.24
CA HIS A 145 -4.82 19.92 8.56
C HIS A 145 -3.58 20.21 9.42
N ARG A 146 -2.40 20.26 8.79
CA ARG A 146 -1.13 20.52 9.49
C ARG A 146 -0.62 21.92 9.11
N THR A 147 -0.51 22.79 10.11
CA THR A 147 0.03 24.16 9.95
C THR A 147 1.37 24.29 10.65
N ALA A 148 2.41 24.71 9.93
CA ALA A 148 3.69 25.06 10.54
C ALA A 148 3.62 26.47 11.15
N VAL A 149 3.91 26.59 12.45
CA VAL A 149 4.00 27.87 13.15
C VAL A 149 5.47 28.14 13.47
N ILE A 150 6.00 29.26 12.98
CA ILE A 150 7.43 29.58 13.05
C ILE A 150 7.61 30.90 13.79
N GLN A 151 8.41 30.88 14.85
CA GLN A 151 8.84 32.07 15.57
C GLN A 151 10.37 32.07 15.70
N VAL A 152 10.99 33.16 15.26
CA VAL A 152 12.45 33.35 15.37
C VAL A 152 12.73 34.28 16.54
N ALA A 153 13.56 33.82 17.48
CA ALA A 153 14.02 34.67 18.57
C ALA A 153 14.82 35.86 18.02
N PRO A 154 14.61 37.10 18.49
CA PRO A 154 15.24 38.30 17.92
C PRO A 154 16.75 38.20 17.81
N HIS A 155 17.42 37.67 18.84
CA HIS A 155 18.88 37.51 18.86
C HIS A 155 19.43 36.50 17.83
N ARG A 156 18.59 35.62 17.26
CA ARG A 156 18.96 34.66 16.20
C ARG A 156 18.73 35.21 14.80
N TYR A 157 17.88 36.23 14.66
CA TYR A 157 17.48 36.79 13.38
C TYR A 157 18.68 37.20 12.50
N PRO A 158 19.70 37.94 12.99
CA PRO A 158 20.78 38.42 12.13
C PRO A 158 21.58 37.31 11.44
N LYS A 159 21.74 36.15 12.10
CA LYS A 159 22.46 35.01 11.53
C LYS A 159 21.61 34.33 10.44
N LEU A 160 20.33 34.12 10.72
CA LEU A 160 19.39 33.47 9.78
C LEU A 160 19.12 34.36 8.56
N ALA A 161 18.90 35.65 8.77
CA ALA A 161 18.69 36.64 7.72
C ALA A 161 19.87 36.67 6.74
N ARG A 162 21.11 36.67 7.24
CA ARG A 162 22.31 36.63 6.39
C ARG A 162 22.37 35.37 5.53
N ALA A 163 22.14 34.20 6.13
CA ALA A 163 22.16 32.94 5.40
C ALA A 163 21.06 32.89 4.32
N ALA A 164 19.85 33.31 4.66
CA ALA A 164 18.73 33.36 3.72
C ALA A 164 18.95 34.40 2.59
N ALA A 165 19.59 35.54 2.88
CA ALA A 165 19.91 36.54 1.88
C ALA A 165 20.91 36.02 0.84
N THR A 166 21.95 35.31 1.27
CA THR A 166 22.90 34.66 0.35
C THR A 166 22.22 33.66 -0.58
N LEU A 167 21.29 32.86 -0.06
CA LEU A 167 20.51 31.92 -0.89
C LEU A 167 19.62 32.67 -1.89
N ALA A 168 18.92 33.71 -1.42
CA ALA A 168 18.04 34.52 -2.27
C ALA A 168 18.81 35.23 -3.41
N GLU A 169 20.04 35.68 -3.16
CA GLU A 169 20.91 36.25 -4.20
C GLU A 169 21.31 35.21 -5.25
N VAL A 170 21.69 34.00 -4.83
CA VAL A 170 22.04 32.88 -5.74
C VAL A 170 20.84 32.45 -6.59
N GLU A 171 19.63 32.50 -6.03
CA GLU A 171 18.38 32.21 -6.73
C GLU A 171 17.90 33.37 -7.64
N GLY A 172 18.58 34.52 -7.64
CA GLY A 172 18.19 35.68 -8.44
C GLY A 172 16.93 36.39 -7.94
N LEU A 173 16.65 36.32 -6.62
CA LEU A 173 15.49 36.90 -5.94
C LEU A 173 15.89 38.11 -5.07
N PRO A 174 16.28 39.26 -5.65
CA PRO A 174 16.81 40.39 -4.89
C PRO A 174 15.81 40.98 -3.87
N LEU A 175 14.51 40.95 -4.16
CA LEU A 175 13.48 41.43 -3.23
C LEU A 175 13.31 40.51 -2.00
N HIS A 176 13.63 39.20 -2.11
CA HIS A 176 13.65 38.30 -0.95
C HIS A 176 14.81 38.65 -0.02
N ALA A 177 16.00 38.93 -0.57
CA ALA A 177 17.16 39.38 0.19
C ALA A 177 16.89 40.75 0.85
N GLU A 178 16.31 41.69 0.10
CA GLU A 178 15.92 43.01 0.62
C GLU A 178 14.93 42.89 1.78
N ALA A 179 13.90 42.05 1.65
CA ALA A 179 12.90 41.86 2.69
C ALA A 179 13.52 41.46 4.03
N LEU A 180 14.60 40.66 4.04
CA LEU A 180 15.31 40.22 5.25
C LEU A 180 16.03 41.36 5.99
N SER A 181 16.20 42.50 5.33
CA SER A 181 16.84 43.71 5.87
C SER A 181 15.83 44.86 6.07
N ALA A 182 14.57 44.67 5.67
CA ALA A 182 13.57 45.73 5.58
C ALA A 182 12.96 46.09 6.94
N GLY A 183 12.95 47.40 7.24
CA GLY A 183 12.52 47.94 8.52
C GLY A 183 13.42 47.46 9.67
N GLU A 184 13.50 48.18 10.78
CA GLU A 184 14.17 47.64 11.96
C GLU A 184 13.35 46.48 12.53
N ARG A 185 13.52 45.27 11.97
CA ARG A 185 12.88 44.03 12.43
C ARG A 185 13.26 43.83 13.90
N GLY A 186 12.33 44.20 14.78
CA GLY A 186 12.58 44.43 16.21
C GLY A 186 11.71 45.54 16.84
N ARG A 187 10.98 46.32 16.03
CA ARG A 187 10.04 47.37 16.50
C ARG A 187 8.55 46.99 16.31
N LEU A 188 8.11 45.86 16.86
CA LEU A 188 6.69 45.48 16.97
C LEU A 188 6.37 45.12 18.42
#